data_AF-A0A4P8KSL0-F1
#
_entry.id   AF-A0A4P8KSL0-F1
#
_cell.length_a   1.000
_cell.length_b   1.000
_cell.length_c   1.000
_cell.angle_alpha   90.00
_cell.angle_beta   90.00
_cell.angle_gamma   90.00
#
_symmetry.space_group_name_H-M   'P 1'
#
loop_
_entity.id
_entity.type
_entity.pdbx_description
1 polymer ?
#
loop_
_entity_poly.entity_id
_entity_poly.type
_entity_poly.pdbx_seq_one_letter_code
_entity_poly.pdbx_strand_id
1 'polypeptide(L)'
;MRRSRGIWLVAATAGLLWLLVVALAAGMSLTPLQRVQQAALPTPSPYVWSWPTPWSLLSPLVAALAVAACVAAVLHVVRRRASFAATWLAVVAAGAITGMAIDVQLVFGTLFTHGWALWAVDLGSRAAIGAYWGLLYGWLPALLASRLSRREAPGDGPGGAVRLRSSLAVGAAIATLVLLVATQTLGDEASQAQVRADQAAAEPAPADGSIPPDPQAEGDPVPERSAGAGVTDADGCTPDRAMILKGEPDAATGHRGLRLELLNFSDAPCTIEGYPDIAFGDQNGHLLDSTIEHGGSFMATDPGPASVVVPAGGSAVAYLGWDAQSTHGALIARTLWAAVVVGETRGSWPVELDVVAGTAVAVTAWQAPGDAP
;
A
#
# COMPACT_ATOMS: atom_id res chain seq x y z
N MET A 1 14.53 3.24 50.85
CA MET A 1 13.25 3.48 50.15
C MET A 1 13.05 4.94 49.69
N ARG A 2 13.55 5.96 50.40
CA ARG A 2 13.39 7.37 49.98
C ARG A 2 14.08 7.71 48.64
N ARG A 3 15.34 7.32 48.46
CA ARG A 3 16.10 7.57 47.21
C ARG A 3 15.46 6.97 45.95
N SER A 4 14.86 5.77 46.05
CA SER A 4 14.17 5.16 44.91
C SER A 4 12.89 5.91 44.54
N ARG A 5 12.14 6.41 45.54
CA ARG A 5 10.96 7.26 45.28
C ARG A 5 11.35 8.56 44.57
N GLY A 6 12.49 9.15 44.93
CA GLY A 6 13.01 10.34 44.26
C GLY A 6 13.28 10.12 42.75
N ILE A 7 13.91 9.01 42.39
CA ILE A 7 14.18 8.68 40.97
C ILE A 7 12.88 8.51 40.19
N TRP A 8 11.90 7.77 40.74
CA TRP A 8 10.61 7.55 40.07
C TRP A 8 9.80 8.84 39.92
N LEU A 9 9.85 9.76 40.89
CA LEU A 9 9.23 11.08 40.76
C LEU A 9 9.85 11.90 39.62
N VAL A 10 11.19 11.89 39.51
CA VAL A 10 11.90 12.58 38.42
C VAL A 10 11.57 11.97 37.05
N ALA A 11 11.57 10.64 36.96
CA ALA A 11 11.17 9.91 35.76
C ALA A 11 9.72 10.19 35.35
N ALA A 12 8.78 10.13 36.29
CA ALA A 12 7.37 10.44 36.04
C ALA A 12 7.18 11.88 35.58
N THR A 13 7.94 12.83 36.15
CA THR A 13 7.93 14.24 35.71
C THR A 13 8.39 14.38 34.27
N ALA A 14 9.44 13.65 33.86
CA ALA A 14 9.91 13.65 32.48
C ALA A 14 8.86 13.06 31.52
N GLY A 15 8.21 11.95 31.88
CA GLY A 15 7.12 11.36 31.08
C GLY A 15 5.90 12.29 30.96
N LEU A 16 5.45 12.91 32.05
CA LEU A 16 4.36 13.88 32.02
C LEU A 16 4.69 15.11 31.16
N LEU A 17 5.93 15.59 31.25
CA LEU A 17 6.40 16.71 30.43
C LEU A 17 6.44 16.34 28.95
N TRP A 18 6.80 15.10 28.61
CA TRP A 18 6.73 14.58 27.25
C TRP A 18 5.28 14.62 26.72
N LEU A 19 4.33 14.07 27.50
CA LEU A 19 2.91 14.11 27.14
C LEU A 19 2.39 15.52 26.94
N LEU A 20 2.75 16.44 27.83
CA LEU A 20 2.32 17.83 27.75
C LEU A 20 2.82 18.48 26.46
N VAL A 21 4.10 18.30 26.12
CA VAL A 21 4.68 18.84 24.88
C VAL A 21 4.01 18.23 23.65
N VAL A 22 3.78 16.92 23.66
CA VAL A 22 3.10 16.21 22.57
C VAL A 22 1.65 16.67 22.41
N ALA A 23 0.92 16.88 23.51
CA ALA A 23 -0.45 17.39 23.48
C ALA A 23 -0.53 18.86 23.02
N LEU A 24 0.41 19.71 23.46
CA LEU A 24 0.51 21.10 22.98
C LEU A 24 0.83 21.16 21.49
N ALA A 25 1.74 20.29 21.03
CA ALA A 25 2.05 20.13 19.61
C ALA A 25 0.81 19.69 18.82
N ALA A 26 0.00 18.78 19.34
CA ALA A 26 -1.28 18.40 18.75
C ALA A 26 -2.18 19.61 18.52
N GLY A 27 -2.45 20.38 19.59
CA GLY A 27 -3.33 21.54 19.51
C GLY A 27 -2.83 22.59 18.52
N MET A 28 -1.50 22.78 18.44
CA MET A 28 -0.90 23.72 17.50
C MET A 28 -0.90 23.24 16.05
N SER A 29 -0.89 21.94 15.79
CA SER A 29 -0.93 21.40 14.41
C SER A 29 -2.23 21.70 13.67
N LEU A 30 -3.28 22.07 14.40
CA LEU A 30 -4.56 22.54 13.85
C LEU A 30 -4.54 24.03 13.44
N THR A 31 -3.39 24.71 13.61
CA THR A 31 -3.23 26.14 13.35
C THR A 31 -2.21 26.38 12.24
N PRO A 32 -2.27 27.53 11.54
CA PRO A 32 -1.26 27.89 10.52
C PRO A 32 0.16 28.05 11.08
N LEU A 33 0.36 27.98 12.40
CA LEU A 33 1.65 28.05 13.07
C LEU A 33 2.43 26.73 13.08
N GLN A 34 1.94 25.69 12.39
CA GLN A 34 2.58 24.37 12.32
C GLN A 34 4.07 24.42 11.92
N ARG A 35 4.50 25.38 11.09
CA ARG A 35 5.92 25.52 10.69
C ARG A 35 6.84 25.95 11.84
N VAL A 36 6.33 26.76 12.77
CA VAL A 36 7.09 27.24 13.94
C VAL A 36 7.07 26.19 15.07
N GLN A 37 6.05 25.34 15.07
CA GLN A 37 5.84 24.30 16.08
C GLN A 37 7.04 23.36 16.22
N GLN A 38 7.68 22.92 15.14
CA GLN A 38 8.78 21.95 15.24
C GLN A 38 10.03 22.51 15.94
N ALA A 39 10.26 23.82 15.85
CA ALA A 39 11.37 24.47 16.53
C ALA A 39 11.11 24.60 18.05
N ALA A 40 9.87 24.91 18.43
CA ALA A 40 9.52 25.15 19.83
C ALA A 40 9.06 23.89 20.58
N LEU A 41 8.35 22.98 19.92
CA LEU A 41 7.72 21.77 20.47
C LEU A 41 8.18 20.55 19.67
N PRO A 42 9.47 20.15 19.78
CA PRO A 42 9.98 18.98 19.08
C PRO A 42 9.24 17.73 19.55
N THR A 43 8.60 17.06 18.59
CA THR A 43 7.91 15.78 18.83
C THR A 43 8.41 14.76 17.82
N PRO A 44 8.85 13.57 18.26
CA PRO A 44 9.31 12.54 17.32
C PRO A 44 8.19 11.92 16.49
N SER A 45 6.93 12.28 16.70
CA SER A 45 5.79 11.63 16.06
C SER A 45 4.65 12.65 15.79
N PRO A 46 4.86 13.60 14.86
CA PRO A 46 3.95 14.73 14.66
C PRO A 46 2.58 14.32 14.09
N TYR A 47 2.46 13.15 13.45
CA TYR A 47 1.26 12.69 12.76
C TYR A 47 0.39 11.72 13.56
N VAL A 48 0.75 11.40 14.80
CA VAL A 48 0.01 10.41 15.62
C VAL A 48 -1.43 10.83 15.89
N TRP A 49 -1.73 12.13 15.79
CA TRP A 49 -3.07 12.67 16.00
C TRP A 49 -4.03 12.41 14.85
N SER A 50 -3.53 12.11 13.64
CA SER A 50 -4.38 11.72 12.51
C SER A 50 -4.70 10.22 12.51
N TRP A 51 -4.16 9.45 13.45
CA TRP A 51 -4.42 8.01 13.52
C TRP A 51 -5.80 7.72 14.11
N PRO A 52 -6.43 6.60 13.69
CA PRO A 52 -7.71 6.18 14.27
C PRO A 52 -7.61 5.92 15.77
N THR A 53 -8.71 6.16 16.48
CA THR A 53 -8.87 5.74 17.87
C THR A 53 -8.77 4.21 17.96
N PRO A 54 -8.03 3.64 18.94
CA PRO A 54 -7.42 4.28 20.11
C PRO A 54 -5.95 4.70 19.93
N TRP A 55 -5.36 4.51 18.75
CA TRP A 55 -3.91 4.63 18.54
C TRP A 55 -3.38 6.05 18.76
N SER A 56 -4.19 7.06 18.42
CA SER A 56 -3.88 8.47 18.66
C SER A 56 -3.66 8.81 20.14
N LEU A 57 -4.24 8.05 21.06
CA LEU A 57 -4.05 8.21 22.51
C LEU A 57 -3.00 7.24 23.07
N LEU A 58 -2.99 5.98 22.61
CA LEU A 58 -2.08 4.95 23.13
C LEU A 58 -0.62 5.26 22.79
N SER A 59 -0.35 5.67 21.57
CA SER A 59 1.01 5.98 21.09
C SER A 59 1.74 7.04 21.94
N PRO A 60 1.19 8.25 22.21
CA PRO A 60 1.86 9.23 23.05
C PRO A 60 1.98 8.78 24.51
N LEU A 61 0.99 8.05 25.05
CA LEU A 61 1.02 7.48 26.39
C LEU A 61 2.17 6.49 26.56
N VAL A 62 2.32 5.55 25.63
CA VAL A 62 3.40 4.57 25.64
C VAL A 62 4.76 5.24 25.46
N ALA A 63 4.88 6.24 24.58
CA ALA A 63 6.12 7.00 24.40
C ALA A 63 6.56 7.71 25.70
N ALA A 64 5.61 8.31 26.43
CA ALA A 64 5.89 8.96 27.70
C ALA A 64 6.33 7.98 28.80
N LEU A 65 5.71 6.79 28.84
CA LEU A 65 6.14 5.70 29.72
C LEU A 65 7.55 5.24 29.37
N ALA A 66 7.88 5.11 28.08
CA ALA A 66 9.21 4.75 27.61
C ALA A 66 10.27 5.78 28.03
N VAL A 67 9.99 7.08 27.88
CA VAL A 67 10.87 8.16 28.36
C VAL A 67 11.09 8.07 29.88
N ALA A 68 10.01 7.93 30.66
CA ALA A 68 10.11 7.80 32.11
C ALA A 68 10.95 6.57 32.51
N ALA A 69 10.70 5.41 31.90
CA ALA A 69 11.43 4.18 32.18
C ALA A 69 12.91 4.30 31.79
N CYS A 70 13.22 4.92 30.64
CA CYS A 70 14.60 5.19 30.20
C CYS A 70 15.34 6.14 31.16
N VAL A 71 14.71 7.23 31.60
CA VAL A 71 15.29 8.14 32.61
C VAL A 71 15.59 7.38 33.90
N ALA A 72 14.64 6.58 34.38
CA ALA A 72 14.83 5.77 35.58
C ALA A 72 15.98 4.77 35.42
N ALA A 73 16.08 4.10 34.28
CA ALA A 73 17.14 3.14 33.97
C ALA A 73 18.52 3.82 33.95
N VAL A 74 18.68 4.93 33.21
CA VAL A 74 19.94 5.67 33.11
C VAL A 74 20.40 6.15 34.49
N LEU A 75 19.50 6.72 35.30
CA LEU A 75 19.84 7.18 36.65
C LEU A 75 20.23 6.03 37.60
N HIS A 76 19.63 4.85 37.45
CA HIS A 76 20.02 3.67 38.23
C HIS A 76 21.37 3.07 37.80
N VAL A 77 21.76 3.24 36.53
CA VAL A 77 23.03 2.74 36.00
C VAL A 77 24.19 3.67 36.35
N VAL A 78 24.02 4.99 36.24
CA VAL A 78 25.10 5.98 36.40
C VAL A 78 25.67 6.05 37.84
N ARG A 79 24.99 5.48 38.85
CA ARG A 79 25.42 5.29 40.26
C ARG A 79 25.94 6.54 41.03
N ARG A 80 26.12 7.69 40.39
CA ARG A 80 26.55 8.95 41.00
C ARG A 80 25.42 9.62 41.79
N ARG A 81 25.76 10.54 42.70
CA ARG A 81 24.77 11.46 43.28
C ARG A 81 24.09 12.19 42.11
N ALA A 82 22.75 12.25 42.13
CA ALA A 82 21.95 12.88 41.09
C ALA A 82 22.21 14.38 41.07
N SER A 83 23.28 14.79 40.39
CA SER A 83 23.53 16.19 40.09
C SER A 83 22.54 16.67 39.04
N PHE A 84 22.33 17.98 39.01
CA PHE A 84 21.53 18.62 37.97
C PHE A 84 21.98 18.19 36.57
N ALA A 85 23.29 18.31 36.28
CA ALA A 85 23.86 17.95 34.98
C ALA A 85 23.66 16.47 34.62
N ALA A 86 23.86 15.55 35.57
CA ALA A 86 23.67 14.12 35.31
C ALA A 86 22.20 13.78 35.00
N THR A 87 21.26 14.42 35.70
CA THR A 87 19.83 14.20 35.46
C THR A 87 19.39 14.81 34.14
N TRP A 88 19.88 16.00 33.80
CA TRP A 88 19.57 16.64 32.54
C TRP A 88 20.06 15.81 31.35
N LEU A 89 21.31 15.36 31.37
CA LEU A 89 21.86 14.47 30.34
C LEU A 89 21.13 13.12 30.29
N ALA A 90 20.65 12.59 31.42
CA ALA A 90 19.84 11.38 31.43
C ALA A 90 18.50 11.58 30.69
N VAL A 91 17.89 12.75 30.79
CA VAL A 91 16.65 13.09 30.07
C VAL A 91 16.92 13.26 28.56
N VAL A 92 18.04 13.89 28.19
CA VAL A 92 18.51 13.98 26.79
C VAL A 92 18.70 12.58 26.20
N ALA A 93 19.44 11.72 26.90
CA ALA A 93 19.67 10.35 26.46
C ALA A 93 18.37 9.53 26.36
N ALA A 94 17.46 9.68 27.33
CA ALA A 94 16.17 9.00 27.28
C ALA A 94 15.32 9.45 26.08
N GLY A 95 15.27 10.75 25.80
CA GLY A 95 14.60 11.26 24.60
C GLY A 95 15.22 10.70 23.31
N ALA A 96 16.56 10.67 23.22
CA ALA A 96 17.27 10.09 22.09
C ALA A 96 16.99 8.59 21.90
N ILE A 97 16.99 7.81 22.98
CA ILE A 97 16.71 6.37 22.95
C ILE A 97 15.27 6.10 22.51
N THR A 98 14.29 6.83 23.05
CA THR A 98 12.89 6.72 22.64
C THR A 98 12.71 7.07 21.17
N GLY A 99 13.37 8.15 20.71
CA GLY A 99 13.38 8.53 19.29
C GLY A 99 14.02 7.45 18.41
N MET A 100 15.14 6.89 18.82
CA MET A 100 15.83 5.81 18.10
C MET A 100 14.96 4.55 17.97
N ALA A 101 14.14 4.23 18.98
CA ALA A 101 13.21 3.10 18.87
C ALA A 101 12.17 3.31 17.75
N ILE A 102 11.73 4.56 17.54
CA ILE A 102 10.86 4.93 16.43
C ILE A 102 11.64 4.88 15.10
N ASP A 103 12.88 5.39 15.06
CA ASP A 103 13.73 5.28 13.86
C ASP A 103 13.92 3.81 13.44
N VAL A 104 14.19 2.90 14.38
CA VAL A 104 14.37 1.48 14.12
C VAL A 104 13.13 0.89 13.44
N GLN A 105 11.92 1.21 13.94
CA GLN A 105 10.68 0.78 13.30
C GLN A 105 10.59 1.25 11.84
N LEU A 106 10.85 2.54 11.58
CA LEU A 106 10.78 3.12 10.25
C LEU A 106 11.80 2.48 9.29
N VAL A 107 13.03 2.26 9.76
CA VAL A 107 14.11 1.63 8.98
C VAL A 107 13.78 0.19 8.63
N PHE A 108 13.23 -0.60 9.56
CA PHE A 108 12.80 -1.95 9.23
C PHE A 108 11.64 -1.95 8.23
N GLY A 109 10.66 -1.05 8.40
CA GLY A 109 9.55 -0.88 7.46
C GLY A 109 10.03 -0.55 6.03
N THR A 110 10.96 0.40 5.89
CA THR A 110 11.51 0.80 4.59
C THR A 110 12.43 -0.26 3.98
N LEU A 111 13.22 -0.97 4.80
CA LEU A 111 14.11 -2.02 4.33
C LEU A 111 13.34 -3.18 3.67
N PHE A 112 12.21 -3.60 4.26
CA PHE A 112 11.40 -4.69 3.71
C PHE A 112 10.60 -4.28 2.47
N THR A 113 10.24 -3.01 2.34
CA THR A 113 9.40 -2.51 1.24
C THR A 113 10.19 -1.99 0.05
N HIS A 114 11.31 -1.30 0.29
CA HIS A 114 12.09 -0.60 -0.74
C HIS A 114 13.53 -1.13 -0.88
N GLY A 115 13.90 -2.16 -0.11
CA GLY A 115 15.22 -2.78 -0.16
C GLY A 115 16.33 -1.94 0.48
N TRP A 116 17.58 -2.33 0.22
CA TRP A 116 18.74 -1.74 0.91
C TRP A 116 19.05 -0.30 0.50
N ALA A 117 18.48 0.25 -0.58
CA ALA A 117 18.90 1.56 -1.08
C ALA A 117 18.46 2.74 -0.19
N LEU A 118 17.39 2.58 0.61
CA LEU A 118 16.76 3.66 1.38
C LEU A 118 16.83 3.49 2.90
N TRP A 119 17.47 2.42 3.40
CA TRP A 119 17.46 2.08 4.83
C TRP A 119 18.04 3.17 5.75
N ALA A 120 18.92 4.03 5.26
CA ALA A 120 19.60 5.04 6.07
C ALA A 120 18.94 6.43 6.04
N VAL A 121 17.90 6.64 5.22
CA VAL A 121 17.32 7.98 5.00
C VAL A 121 16.69 8.54 6.27
N ASP A 122 16.04 7.68 7.07
CA ASP A 122 15.35 8.10 8.29
C ASP A 122 16.14 7.85 9.58
N LEU A 123 17.27 7.14 9.50
CA LEU A 123 18.02 6.70 10.68
C LEU A 123 18.58 7.90 11.47
N GLY A 124 18.15 8.02 12.72
CA GLY A 124 18.64 9.03 13.66
C GLY A 124 17.88 10.35 13.63
N SER A 125 16.91 10.52 12.71
CA SER A 125 16.10 11.74 12.65
C SER A 125 15.25 11.91 13.91
N ARG A 126 14.53 10.85 14.33
CA ARG A 126 13.69 10.88 15.54
C ARG A 126 14.54 10.85 16.80
N ALA A 127 15.68 10.15 16.79
CA ALA A 127 16.65 10.20 17.88
C ALA A 127 17.16 11.63 18.12
N ALA A 128 17.52 12.37 17.06
CA ALA A 128 17.96 13.75 17.17
C ALA A 128 16.85 14.67 17.72
N ILE A 129 15.61 14.51 17.23
CA ILE A 129 14.45 15.27 17.73
C ILE A 129 14.19 14.97 19.21
N GLY A 130 14.25 13.70 19.61
CA GLY A 130 14.09 13.29 21.00
C GLY A 130 15.22 13.82 21.92
N ALA A 131 16.46 13.84 21.44
CA ALA A 131 17.57 14.46 22.15
C ALA A 131 17.36 15.97 22.31
N TYR A 132 16.93 16.64 21.24
CA TYR A 132 16.62 18.07 21.24
C TYR A 132 15.50 18.42 22.22
N TRP A 133 14.44 17.61 22.29
CA TRP A 133 13.42 17.73 23.33
C TRP A 133 14.01 17.68 24.74
N GLY A 134 14.89 16.72 25.01
CA GLY A 134 15.54 16.59 26.30
C GLY A 134 16.46 17.77 26.63
N LEU A 135 17.09 18.38 25.62
CA LEU A 135 17.89 19.60 25.79
C LEU A 135 17.00 20.78 26.21
N LEU A 136 15.89 21.00 25.51
CA LEU A 136 14.98 22.12 25.77
C LEU A 136 14.25 22.00 27.11
N TYR A 137 13.80 20.80 27.47
CA TYR A 137 12.85 20.62 28.57
C TYR A 137 13.40 19.84 29.76
N GLY A 138 14.52 19.13 29.59
CA GLY A 138 15.08 18.26 30.63
C GLY A 138 15.63 19.02 31.85
N TRP A 139 15.77 20.34 31.80
CA TRP A 139 16.15 21.15 32.96
C TRP A 139 15.09 21.11 34.07
N LEU A 140 13.81 20.93 33.75
CA LEU A 140 12.72 20.82 34.73
C LEU A 140 12.86 19.59 35.66
N PRO A 141 12.92 18.34 35.15
CA PRO A 141 13.17 17.17 35.97
C PRO A 141 14.56 17.22 36.66
N ALA A 142 15.56 17.83 36.03
CA ALA A 142 16.87 18.03 36.65
C ALA A 142 16.84 18.98 37.86
N LEU A 143 16.10 20.09 37.78
CA LEU A 143 15.87 20.97 38.92
C LEU A 143 15.17 20.24 40.06
N LEU A 144 14.13 19.43 39.75
CA LEU A 144 13.43 18.61 40.74
C LEU A 144 14.39 17.64 41.44
N ALA A 145 15.23 16.92 40.68
CA ALA A 145 16.23 16.00 41.22
C ALA A 145 17.23 16.70 42.15
N SER A 146 17.68 17.91 41.78
CA SER A 146 18.60 18.71 42.59
C SER A 146 17.98 19.12 43.94
N ARG A 147 16.68 19.49 43.95
CA ARG A 147 15.94 19.85 45.17
C ARG A 147 15.72 18.65 46.09
N LEU A 148 15.39 17.49 45.52
CA LEU A 148 15.21 16.25 46.27
C LEU A 148 16.54 15.77 46.89
N SER A 149 17.64 15.89 46.15
CA SER A 149 18.98 15.49 46.63
C SER A 149 19.49 16.35 47.80
N ARG A 150 19.15 17.65 47.84
CA ARG A 150 19.51 18.54 48.97
C ARG A 150 18.78 18.18 50.27
N ARG A 151 17.64 17.50 50.20
CA ARG A 151 16.83 17.11 51.37
C ARG A 151 17.25 15.76 51.96
N GLU A 152 18.01 14.95 51.23
CA GLU A 152 18.49 13.66 51.73
C GLU A 152 19.79 13.86 52.53
N ALA A 153 19.71 13.65 53.86
CA ALA A 153 20.88 13.62 54.73
C ALA A 153 21.82 12.45 54.33
N PRO A 154 23.15 12.60 54.49
CA PRO A 154 24.12 11.54 54.20
C PRO A 154 23.92 10.39 55.20
N GLY A 155 23.14 9.38 54.80
CA GLY A 155 22.93 8.15 55.56
C GLY A 155 23.62 6.97 54.87
N ASP A 156 24.36 6.20 55.66
CA ASP A 156 25.15 5.05 55.23
C ASP A 156 24.31 3.80 54.89
N GLY A 157 24.80 3.07 53.87
CA GLY A 157 24.48 1.66 53.56
C GLY A 157 23.26 1.39 52.66
N PRO A 158 23.01 0.14 52.20
CA PRO A 158 23.90 -1.00 51.94
C PRO A 158 23.95 -1.37 50.43
N GLY A 159 25.09 -1.87 49.94
CA GLY A 159 25.38 -2.05 48.50
C GLY A 159 24.66 -3.17 47.72
N GLY A 160 23.92 -4.07 48.39
CA GLY A 160 23.31 -5.25 47.77
C GLY A 160 21.99 -4.99 47.02
N ALA A 161 21.08 -4.21 47.60
CA ALA A 161 19.75 -3.95 47.04
C ALA A 161 19.73 -3.06 45.78
N VAL A 162 20.90 -2.54 45.38
CA VAL A 162 21.06 -1.64 44.25
C VAL A 162 21.06 -2.39 42.92
N ARG A 163 21.71 -3.57 42.84
CA ARG A 163 21.83 -4.32 41.58
C ARG A 163 20.48 -4.81 41.04
N LEU A 164 19.64 -5.40 41.91
CA LEU A 164 18.32 -5.92 41.52
C LEU A 164 17.38 -4.80 41.04
N ARG A 165 17.48 -3.59 41.60
CA ARG A 165 16.66 -2.45 41.18
C ARG A 165 17.10 -1.89 39.83
N SER A 166 18.40 -1.86 39.57
CA SER A 166 18.93 -1.46 38.26
C SER A 166 18.47 -2.41 37.16
N SER A 167 18.52 -3.74 37.38
CA SER A 167 18.07 -4.71 36.38
C SER A 167 16.57 -4.61 36.09
N LEU A 168 15.74 -4.40 37.12
CA LEU A 168 14.30 -4.18 36.93
C LEU A 168 14.00 -2.89 36.16
N ALA A 169 14.72 -1.80 36.44
CA ALA A 169 14.53 -0.54 35.71
C ALA A 169 14.93 -0.65 34.24
N VAL A 170 16.05 -1.32 33.93
CA VAL A 170 16.48 -1.58 32.55
C VAL A 170 15.49 -2.51 31.84
N GLY A 171 15.04 -3.58 32.50
CA GLY A 171 14.01 -4.48 31.95
C GLY A 171 12.70 -3.75 31.64
N ALA A 172 12.25 -2.86 32.54
CA ALA A 172 11.08 -2.02 32.30
C ALA A 172 11.28 -1.08 31.12
N ALA A 173 12.45 -0.43 30.98
CA ALA A 173 12.76 0.44 29.85
C ALA A 173 12.70 -0.31 28.52
N ILE A 174 13.35 -1.49 28.44
CA ILE A 174 13.32 -2.34 27.24
C ILE A 174 11.88 -2.74 26.92
N ALA A 175 11.11 -3.22 27.90
CA ALA A 175 9.72 -3.62 27.69
C ALA A 175 8.85 -2.46 27.17
N THR A 176 9.01 -1.24 27.71
CA THR A 176 8.27 -0.06 27.23
C THR A 176 8.69 0.40 25.83
N LEU A 177 9.97 0.24 25.45
CA LEU A 177 10.44 0.56 24.09
C LEU A 177 9.91 -0.46 23.08
N VAL A 178 9.88 -1.74 23.43
CA VAL A 178 9.25 -2.79 22.60
C VAL A 178 7.75 -2.52 22.42
N LEU A 179 7.05 -2.17 23.51
CA LEU A 179 5.64 -1.81 23.45
C LEU A 179 5.42 -0.56 22.59
N LEU A 180 6.33 0.42 22.62
CA LEU A 180 6.27 1.60 21.77
C LEU A 180 6.35 1.20 20.29
N VAL A 181 7.36 0.41 19.90
CA VAL A 181 7.51 -0.07 18.52
C VAL A 181 6.27 -0.84 18.05
N ALA A 182 5.74 -1.74 18.89
CA ALA A 182 4.52 -2.48 18.57
C ALA A 182 3.31 -1.55 18.38
N THR A 183 3.14 -0.56 19.27
CA THR A 183 2.03 0.41 19.19
C THR A 183 2.13 1.28 17.94
N GLN A 184 3.34 1.70 17.55
CA GLN A 184 3.53 2.46 16.31
C GLN A 184 3.23 1.62 15.07
N THR A 185 3.66 0.35 15.07
CA THR A 185 3.45 -0.56 13.93
C THR A 185 1.97 -0.83 13.69
N LEU A 186 1.24 -1.21 14.74
CA LEU A 186 -0.20 -1.48 14.66
C LEU A 186 -1.01 -0.21 14.37
N GLY A 187 -0.58 0.94 14.89
CA GLY A 187 -1.21 2.23 14.60
C GLY A 187 -1.04 2.67 13.15
N ASP A 188 0.14 2.44 12.56
CA ASP A 188 0.40 2.74 11.15
C ASP A 188 -0.45 1.84 10.22
N GLU A 189 -0.50 0.53 10.50
CA GLU A 189 -1.36 -0.41 9.76
C GLU A 189 -2.83 0.01 9.81
N ALA A 190 -3.33 0.38 11.00
CA ALA A 190 -4.70 0.86 11.17
C ALA A 190 -4.96 2.16 10.40
N SER A 191 -4.01 3.10 10.42
CA SER A 191 -4.10 4.36 9.66
C SER A 191 -4.12 4.10 8.15
N GLN A 192 -3.27 3.18 7.65
CA GLN A 192 -3.25 2.82 6.23
C GLN A 192 -4.52 2.08 5.80
N ALA A 193 -5.10 1.24 6.68
CA ALA A 193 -6.38 0.60 6.42
C ALA A 193 -7.52 1.63 6.29
N GLN A 194 -7.54 2.64 7.16
CA GLN A 194 -8.53 3.71 7.08
C GLN A 194 -8.37 4.55 5.80
N VAL A 195 -7.14 4.95 5.45
CA VAL A 195 -6.89 5.71 4.20
C VAL A 195 -7.36 4.93 2.98
N ARG A 196 -7.13 3.61 2.92
CA ARG A 196 -7.62 2.76 1.82
C ARG A 196 -9.15 2.72 1.78
N ALA A 197 -9.82 2.61 2.92
CA ALA A 197 -11.27 2.63 2.99
C ALA A 197 -11.86 4.00 2.57
N ASP A 198 -11.25 5.10 3.03
CA ASP A 198 -11.67 6.46 2.67
C ASP A 198 -11.45 6.73 1.17
N GLN A 199 -10.35 6.25 0.58
CA GLN A 199 -10.08 6.34 -0.85
C GLN A 199 -11.12 5.56 -1.67
N ALA A 200 -11.42 4.32 -1.29
CA ALA A 200 -12.45 3.52 -1.95
C ALA A 200 -13.84 4.17 -1.85
N ALA A 201 -14.17 4.79 -0.71
CA ALA A 201 -15.43 5.50 -0.53
C ALA A 201 -15.51 6.83 -1.31
N ALA A 202 -14.37 7.45 -1.60
CA ALA A 202 -14.27 8.71 -2.34
C ALA A 202 -14.11 8.51 -3.85
N GLU A 203 -13.99 7.27 -4.34
CA GLU A 203 -13.87 6.99 -5.76
C GLU A 203 -15.16 7.42 -6.48
N PRO A 204 -15.07 8.30 -7.49
CA PRO A 204 -16.24 8.76 -8.21
C PRO A 204 -16.88 7.59 -8.97
N ALA A 205 -18.21 7.57 -9.04
CA ALA A 205 -18.91 6.60 -9.86
C ALA A 205 -18.41 6.65 -11.31
N PRO A 206 -18.29 5.50 -12.00
CA PRO A 206 -17.88 5.44 -13.40
C PRO A 206 -18.69 6.41 -14.27
N ALA A 207 -18.02 7.15 -15.15
CA ALA A 207 -18.67 8.14 -16.02
C ALA A 207 -19.68 7.51 -17.00
N ASP A 208 -19.48 6.24 -17.33
CA ASP A 208 -20.38 5.42 -18.15
C ASP A 208 -21.56 4.84 -17.36
N GLY A 209 -21.68 5.14 -16.06
CA GLY A 209 -22.75 4.65 -15.19
C GLY A 209 -22.67 3.16 -14.85
N SER A 210 -21.59 2.45 -15.21
CA SER A 210 -21.36 1.07 -14.81
C SER A 210 -21.22 0.91 -13.30
N ILE A 211 -21.36 -0.33 -12.81
CA ILE A 211 -21.09 -0.64 -11.41
C ILE A 211 -19.60 -0.35 -11.13
N PRO A 212 -19.26 0.38 -10.04
CA PRO A 212 -17.87 0.55 -9.64
C PRO A 212 -17.16 -0.81 -9.45
N PRO A 213 -15.86 -0.93 -9.75
CA PRO A 213 -15.11 -2.14 -9.43
C PRO A 213 -15.22 -2.49 -7.95
N ASP A 214 -15.48 -3.77 -7.64
CA ASP A 214 -15.50 -4.33 -6.29
C ASP A 214 -14.41 -5.42 -6.18
N PRO A 215 -13.27 -5.11 -5.52
CA PRO A 215 -12.19 -6.06 -5.31
C PRO A 215 -12.56 -7.28 -4.47
N GLN A 216 -13.73 -7.29 -3.81
CA GLN A 216 -14.23 -8.41 -3.01
C GLN A 216 -15.40 -9.13 -3.67
N ALA A 217 -15.77 -8.76 -4.90
CA ALA A 217 -16.77 -9.49 -5.67
C ALA A 217 -16.33 -10.95 -5.86
N GLU A 218 -17.27 -11.88 -5.75
CA GLU A 218 -17.05 -13.28 -6.11
C GLU A 218 -17.34 -13.48 -7.60
N GLY A 219 -16.53 -14.29 -8.30
CA GLY A 219 -16.75 -14.63 -9.70
C GLY A 219 -15.72 -15.62 -10.23
N ASP A 220 -16.04 -16.25 -11.36
CA ASP A 220 -15.13 -17.18 -12.03
C ASP A 220 -14.03 -16.39 -12.77
N PRO A 221 -12.76 -16.81 -12.68
CA PRO A 221 -11.70 -16.17 -13.46
C PRO A 221 -11.91 -16.42 -14.95
N VAL A 222 -11.48 -15.46 -15.79
CA VAL A 222 -11.50 -15.66 -17.25
C VAL A 222 -10.57 -16.83 -17.63
N PRO A 223 -11.05 -17.86 -18.34
CA PRO A 223 -10.19 -18.96 -18.75
C PRO A 223 -9.10 -18.51 -19.72
N GLU A 224 -7.85 -18.84 -19.44
CA GLU A 224 -6.71 -18.55 -20.33
C GLU A 224 -6.78 -19.32 -21.66
N ARG A 225 -7.50 -20.46 -21.68
CA ARG A 225 -7.72 -21.30 -22.87
C ARG A 225 -9.16 -21.81 -22.88
N SER A 226 -9.76 -21.86 -24.06
CA SER A 226 -11.04 -22.55 -24.26
C SER A 226 -10.87 -24.07 -24.31
N ALA A 227 -11.93 -24.80 -23.94
CA ALA A 227 -11.99 -26.24 -24.09
C ALA A 227 -12.26 -26.60 -25.57
N GLY A 228 -11.29 -27.21 -26.23
CA GLY A 228 -11.37 -27.59 -27.63
C GLY A 228 -10.00 -27.56 -28.30
N ALA A 229 -9.94 -27.96 -29.56
CA ALA A 229 -8.77 -27.79 -30.40
C ALA A 229 -9.23 -27.15 -31.71
N GLY A 230 -8.71 -25.95 -31.99
CA GLY A 230 -8.80 -25.34 -33.30
C GLY A 230 -8.00 -26.13 -34.33
N VAL A 231 -8.23 -25.84 -35.60
CA VAL A 231 -7.42 -26.41 -36.69
C VAL A 231 -6.09 -25.68 -36.71
N THR A 232 -5.02 -26.36 -36.31
CA THR A 232 -3.64 -25.88 -36.41
C THR A 232 -2.79 -26.93 -37.12
N ASP A 233 -2.25 -26.55 -38.27
CA ASP A 233 -1.24 -27.34 -38.98
C ASP A 233 0.18 -26.95 -38.54
N ALA A 234 1.19 -27.69 -38.98
CA ALA A 234 2.59 -27.39 -38.65
C ALA A 234 3.05 -26.02 -39.21
N ASP A 235 2.35 -25.50 -40.21
CA ASP A 235 2.58 -24.20 -40.83
C ASP A 235 1.65 -23.10 -40.27
N GLY A 236 0.99 -23.38 -39.14
CA GLY A 236 -0.04 -22.53 -38.56
C GLY A 236 0.48 -21.18 -38.05
N CYS A 237 -0.40 -20.18 -38.01
CA CYS A 237 -0.12 -18.89 -37.38
C CYS A 237 -0.19 -19.01 -35.85
N THR A 238 0.79 -19.67 -35.26
CA THR A 238 0.94 -19.88 -33.81
C THR A 238 1.46 -18.64 -33.09
N PRO A 239 1.37 -18.57 -31.74
CA PRO A 239 1.84 -17.41 -30.96
C PRO A 239 3.34 -17.08 -31.11
N ASP A 240 4.17 -18.01 -31.57
CA ASP A 240 5.60 -17.79 -31.88
C ASP A 240 5.86 -17.20 -33.27
N ARG A 241 4.83 -17.13 -34.13
CA ARG A 241 4.92 -16.61 -35.50
C ARG A 241 4.01 -15.42 -35.76
N ALA A 242 2.90 -15.33 -35.05
CA ALA A 242 1.90 -14.30 -35.23
C ALA A 242 1.35 -13.79 -33.89
N MET A 243 0.85 -12.56 -33.88
CA MET A 243 0.21 -11.95 -32.72
C MET A 243 -1.06 -11.20 -33.11
N ILE A 244 -2.05 -11.18 -32.23
CA ILE A 244 -3.27 -10.38 -32.42
C ILE A 244 -3.00 -8.95 -31.94
N LEU A 245 -3.45 -8.01 -32.74
CA LEU A 245 -3.50 -6.58 -32.48
C LEU A 245 -4.97 -6.17 -32.38
N LYS A 246 -5.32 -5.53 -31.27
CA LYS A 246 -6.65 -4.98 -31.05
C LYS A 246 -6.75 -3.61 -31.73
N GLY A 247 -7.72 -3.44 -32.61
CA GLY A 247 -8.09 -2.12 -33.18
C GLY A 247 -8.83 -1.22 -32.18
N GLU A 248 -9.31 -0.09 -32.68
CA GLU A 248 -10.22 0.77 -31.93
C GLU A 248 -11.68 0.33 -32.15
N PRO A 249 -12.56 0.47 -31.15
CA PRO A 249 -13.99 0.24 -31.34
C PRO A 249 -14.59 1.24 -32.34
N ASP A 250 -15.49 0.75 -33.18
CA ASP A 250 -16.28 1.55 -34.13
C ASP A 250 -17.78 1.43 -33.80
N ALA A 251 -18.57 2.42 -34.21
CA ALA A 251 -19.99 2.48 -33.92
C ALA A 251 -20.78 3.12 -35.06
N ALA A 252 -21.83 2.42 -35.52
CA ALA A 252 -22.75 2.93 -36.53
C ALA A 252 -24.19 2.51 -36.22
N THR A 253 -25.12 3.47 -36.26
CA THR A 253 -26.58 3.23 -36.19
C THR A 253 -27.07 2.33 -35.05
N GLY A 254 -26.40 2.36 -33.88
CA GLY A 254 -26.77 1.53 -32.71
C GLY A 254 -26.03 0.19 -32.64
N HIS A 255 -25.17 -0.11 -33.60
CA HIS A 255 -24.27 -1.26 -33.60
C HIS A 255 -22.85 -0.83 -33.24
N ARG A 256 -22.06 -1.81 -32.81
CA ARG A 256 -20.68 -1.67 -32.37
C ARG A 256 -19.82 -2.72 -33.06
N GLY A 257 -18.59 -2.33 -33.38
CA GLY A 257 -17.62 -3.20 -34.03
C GLY A 257 -16.27 -3.07 -33.36
N LEU A 258 -15.49 -4.15 -33.37
CA LEU A 258 -14.08 -4.13 -33.01
C LEU A 258 -13.29 -4.97 -33.99
N ARG A 259 -12.30 -4.36 -34.65
CA ARG A 259 -11.39 -5.05 -35.56
C ARG A 259 -10.27 -5.72 -34.76
N LEU A 260 -10.05 -6.99 -35.02
CA LEU A 260 -8.87 -7.74 -34.59
C LEU A 260 -7.99 -7.98 -35.82
N GLU A 261 -6.70 -7.70 -35.68
CA GLU A 261 -5.71 -7.91 -36.73
C GLU A 261 -4.66 -8.90 -36.27
N LEU A 262 -4.49 -10.00 -36.99
CA LEU A 262 -3.40 -10.93 -36.80
C LEU A 262 -2.21 -10.47 -37.63
N LEU A 263 -1.08 -10.14 -37.00
CA LEU A 263 0.17 -9.81 -37.67
C LEU A 263 1.12 -11.00 -37.65
N ASN A 264 1.53 -11.49 -38.82
CA ASN A 264 2.61 -12.48 -38.94
C ASN A 264 3.96 -11.74 -38.85
N PHE A 265 4.64 -11.87 -37.71
CA PHE A 265 5.95 -11.26 -37.49
C PHE A 265 7.12 -12.18 -37.88
N SER A 266 6.84 -13.39 -38.36
CA SER A 266 7.87 -14.33 -38.81
C SER A 266 8.31 -14.09 -40.26
N ASP A 267 9.46 -14.68 -40.60
CA ASP A 267 10.14 -14.56 -41.89
C ASP A 267 9.50 -15.44 -43.00
N ALA A 268 8.50 -16.25 -42.63
CA ALA A 268 7.86 -17.22 -43.51
C ALA A 268 6.32 -17.10 -43.44
N PRO A 269 5.60 -17.42 -44.52
CA PRO A 269 4.14 -17.42 -44.49
C PRO A 269 3.59 -18.41 -43.46
N CYS A 270 2.46 -18.08 -42.85
CA CYS A 270 1.72 -18.98 -41.96
C CYS A 270 0.27 -19.12 -42.42
N THR A 271 -0.39 -20.21 -42.03
CA THR A 271 -1.78 -20.49 -42.38
C THR A 271 -2.68 -20.35 -41.16
N ILE A 272 -3.88 -19.82 -41.36
CA ILE A 272 -4.91 -19.74 -40.32
C ILE A 272 -6.27 -20.13 -40.89
N GLU A 273 -7.09 -20.81 -40.09
CA GLU A 273 -8.45 -21.20 -40.46
C GLU A 273 -9.41 -20.99 -39.28
N GLY A 274 -10.62 -20.56 -39.58
CA GLY A 274 -11.71 -20.46 -38.62
C GLY A 274 -11.81 -19.10 -37.93
N TYR A 275 -12.22 -19.11 -36.67
CA TYR A 275 -12.58 -17.93 -35.87
C TYR A 275 -11.59 -17.73 -34.72
N PRO A 276 -11.29 -16.48 -34.33
CA PRO A 276 -10.56 -16.23 -33.09
C PRO A 276 -11.34 -16.74 -31.88
N ASP A 277 -10.62 -17.18 -30.86
CA ASP A 277 -11.21 -17.61 -29.59
C ASP A 277 -11.31 -16.44 -28.63
N ILE A 278 -12.55 -16.03 -28.30
CA ILE A 278 -12.85 -14.79 -27.58
C ILE A 278 -13.45 -15.07 -26.21
N ALA A 279 -13.06 -14.27 -25.22
CA ALA A 279 -13.75 -14.14 -23.95
C ALA A 279 -13.64 -12.70 -23.43
N PHE A 280 -14.55 -12.31 -22.54
CA PHE A 280 -14.54 -10.99 -21.91
C PHE A 280 -14.36 -11.11 -20.40
N GLY A 281 -13.55 -10.21 -19.85
CA GLY A 281 -13.42 -9.98 -18.42
C GLY A 281 -14.15 -8.70 -18.01
N ASP A 282 -14.90 -8.76 -16.92
CA ASP A 282 -15.55 -7.60 -16.32
C ASP A 282 -14.55 -6.67 -15.59
N GLN A 283 -15.05 -5.59 -14.98
CA GLN A 283 -14.24 -4.65 -14.19
C GLN A 283 -13.60 -5.24 -12.92
N ASN A 284 -14.02 -6.44 -12.50
CA ASN A 284 -13.47 -7.16 -11.35
C ASN A 284 -12.47 -8.24 -11.78
N GLY A 285 -12.28 -8.44 -13.09
CA GLY A 285 -11.41 -9.48 -13.65
C GLY A 285 -12.07 -10.85 -13.75
N HIS A 286 -13.40 -10.93 -13.62
CA HIS A 286 -14.15 -12.18 -13.75
C HIS A 286 -14.68 -12.38 -15.17
N LEU A 287 -14.94 -13.63 -15.53
CA LEU A 287 -15.57 -14.00 -16.79
C LEU A 287 -16.94 -13.33 -16.90
N LEU A 288 -17.09 -12.49 -17.93
CA LEU A 288 -18.36 -11.88 -18.27
C LEU A 288 -19.21 -12.89 -19.05
N ASP A 289 -20.45 -13.08 -18.61
CA ASP A 289 -21.41 -13.99 -19.25
C ASP A 289 -21.92 -13.41 -20.58
N SER A 290 -21.09 -13.43 -21.62
CA SER A 290 -21.44 -13.05 -22.99
C SER A 290 -21.55 -14.28 -23.88
N THR A 291 -22.48 -14.28 -24.83
CA THR A 291 -22.59 -15.35 -25.83
C THR A 291 -21.73 -14.99 -27.04
N ILE A 292 -20.75 -15.83 -27.35
CA ILE A 292 -19.93 -15.68 -28.56
C ILE A 292 -20.60 -16.46 -29.70
N GLU A 293 -20.94 -15.77 -30.79
CA GLU A 293 -21.60 -16.35 -31.96
C GLU A 293 -20.70 -16.24 -33.18
N HIS A 294 -20.43 -17.34 -33.86
CA HIS A 294 -19.71 -17.30 -35.13
C HIS A 294 -20.64 -16.84 -36.25
N GLY A 295 -20.27 -15.79 -36.97
CA GLY A 295 -21.10 -15.22 -38.02
C GLY A 295 -20.87 -13.74 -38.27
N GLY A 296 -21.67 -13.18 -39.17
CA GLY A 296 -21.65 -11.76 -39.50
C GLY A 296 -22.48 -10.92 -38.51
N SER A 297 -22.29 -9.62 -38.57
CA SER A 297 -23.07 -8.61 -37.85
C SER A 297 -23.45 -7.46 -38.78
N PHE A 298 -24.11 -6.43 -38.24
CA PHE A 298 -24.29 -5.18 -38.98
C PHE A 298 -22.96 -4.52 -39.36
N MET A 299 -21.93 -4.66 -38.52
CA MET A 299 -20.64 -4.00 -38.71
C MET A 299 -19.69 -4.74 -39.64
N ALA A 300 -19.91 -6.04 -39.86
CA ALA A 300 -19.00 -6.87 -40.66
C ALA A 300 -19.72 -8.09 -41.26
N THR A 301 -19.42 -8.38 -42.52
CA THR A 301 -19.86 -9.61 -43.18
C THR A 301 -18.87 -10.73 -42.85
N ASP A 302 -19.38 -11.90 -42.44
CA ASP A 302 -18.56 -13.08 -42.22
C ASP A 302 -18.38 -13.86 -43.54
N PRO A 303 -17.15 -14.04 -44.04
CA PRO A 303 -16.90 -14.90 -45.21
C PRO A 303 -17.07 -16.39 -44.89
N GLY A 304 -17.16 -16.75 -43.61
CA GLY A 304 -17.17 -18.13 -43.14
C GLY A 304 -15.75 -18.71 -42.99
N PRO A 305 -15.62 -19.89 -42.33
CA PRO A 305 -14.32 -20.49 -42.07
C PRO A 305 -13.65 -20.92 -43.39
N ALA A 306 -12.51 -20.32 -43.69
CA ALA A 306 -11.66 -20.68 -44.82
C ALA A 306 -10.19 -20.58 -44.43
N SER A 307 -9.35 -21.37 -45.09
CA SER A 307 -7.90 -21.31 -44.92
C SER A 307 -7.35 -20.03 -45.56
N VAL A 308 -6.63 -19.23 -44.77
CA VAL A 308 -6.00 -17.98 -45.16
C VAL A 308 -4.49 -18.10 -44.98
N VAL A 309 -3.75 -17.88 -46.06
CA VAL A 309 -2.28 -17.80 -46.00
C VAL A 309 -1.89 -16.35 -45.72
N VAL A 310 -1.25 -16.12 -44.58
CA VAL A 310 -0.73 -14.82 -44.15
C VAL A 310 0.75 -14.72 -44.53
N PRO A 311 1.14 -13.84 -45.48
CA PRO A 311 2.53 -13.66 -45.87
C PRO A 311 3.43 -13.26 -44.69
N ALA A 312 4.75 -13.44 -44.84
CA ALA A 312 5.72 -12.90 -43.89
C ALA A 312 5.56 -11.37 -43.80
N GLY A 313 5.39 -10.84 -42.58
CA GLY A 313 5.07 -9.43 -42.35
C GLY A 313 3.66 -9.00 -42.77
N GLY A 314 2.83 -9.92 -43.25
CA GLY A 314 1.45 -9.68 -43.65
C GLY A 314 0.48 -9.79 -42.48
N SER A 315 -0.80 -9.51 -42.74
CA SER A 315 -1.86 -9.64 -41.73
C SER A 315 -3.11 -10.34 -42.24
N ALA A 316 -3.94 -10.77 -41.30
CA ALA A 316 -5.32 -11.19 -41.50
C ALA A 316 -6.21 -10.44 -40.50
N VAL A 317 -7.51 -10.36 -40.77
CA VAL A 317 -8.46 -9.61 -39.94
C VAL A 317 -9.65 -10.47 -39.56
N ALA A 318 -10.20 -10.22 -38.38
CA ALA A 318 -11.49 -10.70 -37.92
C ALA A 318 -12.21 -9.53 -37.23
N TYR A 319 -13.54 -9.59 -37.15
CA TYR A 319 -14.35 -8.54 -36.55
C TYR A 319 -15.22 -9.12 -35.45
N LEU A 320 -15.29 -8.40 -34.33
CA LEU A 320 -16.33 -8.58 -33.33
C LEU A 320 -17.44 -7.56 -33.61
N GLY A 321 -18.70 -7.97 -33.53
CA GLY A 321 -19.85 -7.09 -33.71
C GLY A 321 -20.95 -7.36 -32.69
N TRP A 322 -21.54 -6.30 -32.14
CA TRP A 322 -22.63 -6.41 -31.17
C TRP A 322 -23.55 -5.18 -31.24
N ASP A 323 -24.72 -5.29 -30.63
CA ASP A 323 -25.66 -4.17 -30.48
C ASP A 323 -25.31 -3.35 -29.22
N ALA A 324 -25.40 -2.03 -29.32
CA ALA A 324 -25.15 -1.12 -28.22
C ALA A 324 -26.03 -1.45 -26.99
N GLN A 325 -25.41 -1.60 -25.83
CA GLN A 325 -26.12 -1.88 -24.57
C GLN A 325 -26.07 -0.68 -23.63
N SER A 326 -27.03 -0.64 -22.70
CA SER A 326 -26.97 0.26 -21.55
C SER A 326 -25.96 -0.28 -20.54
N THR A 327 -24.94 0.50 -20.23
CA THR A 327 -23.94 0.20 -19.20
C THR A 327 -24.41 0.52 -17.78
N HIS A 328 -25.54 1.24 -17.64
CA HIS A 328 -25.98 1.77 -16.35
C HIS A 328 -26.30 0.65 -15.35
N GLY A 329 -25.58 0.61 -14.23
CA GLY A 329 -25.76 -0.38 -13.18
C GLY A 329 -25.42 -1.81 -13.62
N ALA A 330 -24.59 -1.98 -14.66
CA ALA A 330 -24.15 -3.29 -15.15
C ALA A 330 -22.65 -3.54 -14.92
N LEU A 331 -22.28 -4.82 -14.86
CA LEU A 331 -20.92 -5.27 -15.12
C LEU A 331 -20.67 -5.19 -16.63
N ILE A 332 -19.54 -4.64 -17.03
CA ILE A 332 -19.21 -4.37 -18.44
C ILE A 332 -17.83 -4.92 -18.77
N ALA A 333 -17.61 -5.27 -20.04
CA ALA A 333 -16.33 -5.74 -20.51
C ALA A 333 -15.24 -4.67 -20.37
N ARG A 334 -14.26 -4.94 -19.50
CA ARG A 334 -13.04 -4.13 -19.31
C ARG A 334 -11.79 -4.79 -19.85
N THR A 335 -11.84 -6.09 -20.08
CA THR A 335 -10.74 -6.84 -20.68
C THR A 335 -11.26 -7.72 -21.81
N LEU A 336 -10.66 -7.61 -22.99
CA LEU A 336 -10.84 -8.56 -24.07
C LEU A 336 -9.75 -9.62 -23.97
N TRP A 337 -10.15 -10.89 -24.00
CA TRP A 337 -9.25 -12.03 -24.12
C TRP A 337 -9.43 -12.65 -25.50
N ALA A 338 -8.34 -12.81 -26.25
CA ALA A 338 -8.39 -13.38 -27.59
C ALA A 338 -7.18 -14.28 -27.88
N ALA A 339 -7.43 -15.42 -28.52
CA ALA A 339 -6.41 -16.27 -29.13
C ALA A 339 -6.67 -16.42 -30.64
N VAL A 340 -5.62 -16.81 -31.37
CA VAL A 340 -5.66 -16.93 -32.83
C VAL A 340 -6.66 -18.00 -33.26
N VAL A 341 -6.64 -19.14 -32.56
CA VAL A 341 -7.60 -20.24 -32.72
C VAL A 341 -8.00 -20.81 -31.35
N VAL A 342 -9.08 -21.57 -31.32
CA VAL A 342 -9.57 -22.26 -30.12
C VAL A 342 -8.51 -23.18 -29.52
N GLY A 343 -8.37 -23.15 -28.19
CA GLY A 343 -7.45 -24.02 -27.44
C GLY A 343 -6.04 -23.46 -27.29
N GLU A 344 -5.71 -22.34 -27.96
CA GLU A 344 -4.49 -21.59 -27.68
C GLU A 344 -4.65 -20.69 -26.45
N THR A 345 -3.51 -20.23 -25.91
CA THR A 345 -3.50 -19.24 -24.83
C THR A 345 -3.97 -17.89 -25.35
N ARG A 346 -5.00 -17.34 -24.72
CA ARG A 346 -5.50 -16.01 -25.02
C ARG A 346 -4.52 -14.95 -24.50
N GLY A 347 -4.22 -13.97 -25.36
CA GLY A 347 -3.71 -12.68 -24.92
C GLY A 347 -4.84 -11.85 -24.31
N SER A 348 -4.51 -10.82 -23.56
CA SER A 348 -5.49 -9.92 -22.95
C SER A 348 -5.17 -8.45 -23.23
N TRP A 349 -6.22 -7.65 -23.44
CA TRP A 349 -6.12 -6.21 -23.70
C TRP A 349 -7.18 -5.46 -22.87
N PRO A 350 -6.82 -4.32 -22.26
CA PRO A 350 -7.81 -3.45 -21.66
C PRO A 350 -8.71 -2.87 -22.76
N VAL A 351 -10.01 -2.82 -22.49
CA VAL A 351 -11.04 -2.29 -23.40
C VAL A 351 -12.09 -1.50 -22.63
N GLU A 352 -12.78 -0.60 -23.32
CA GLU A 352 -13.96 0.09 -22.82
C GLU A 352 -15.10 -0.20 -23.80
N LEU A 353 -15.80 -1.31 -23.57
CA LEU A 353 -16.91 -1.75 -24.43
C LEU A 353 -18.21 -1.74 -23.64
N ASP A 354 -19.31 -1.43 -24.31
CA ASP A 354 -20.67 -1.58 -23.80
C ASP A 354 -21.19 -3.03 -23.97
N VAL A 355 -20.30 -4.02 -23.81
CA VAL A 355 -20.68 -5.44 -23.72
C VAL A 355 -20.99 -5.72 -22.26
N VAL A 356 -22.24 -6.10 -21.97
CA VAL A 356 -22.72 -6.50 -20.63
C VAL A 356 -23.05 -8.00 -20.59
N ALA A 357 -23.32 -8.53 -19.41
CA ALA A 357 -23.83 -9.90 -19.28
C ALA A 357 -25.12 -10.11 -20.11
N GLY A 358 -25.19 -11.23 -20.81
CA GLY A 358 -26.25 -11.59 -21.76
C GLY A 358 -26.06 -11.05 -23.18
N THR A 359 -25.02 -10.26 -23.46
CA THR A 359 -24.77 -9.73 -24.81
C THR A 359 -24.34 -10.86 -25.75
N ALA A 360 -24.97 -10.93 -26.93
CA ALA A 360 -24.48 -11.73 -28.04
C ALA A 360 -23.43 -10.93 -28.82
N VAL A 361 -22.24 -11.50 -28.98
CA VAL A 361 -21.13 -10.92 -29.73
C VAL A 361 -20.86 -11.81 -30.92
N ALA A 362 -21.15 -11.31 -32.12
CA ALA A 362 -20.84 -11.97 -33.37
C ALA A 362 -19.34 -11.85 -33.66
N VAL A 363 -18.74 -12.93 -34.16
CA VAL A 363 -17.32 -13.03 -34.49
C VAL A 363 -17.20 -13.57 -35.90
N THR A 364 -16.52 -12.83 -36.79
CA THR A 364 -16.26 -13.30 -38.15
C THR A 364 -15.07 -14.25 -38.20
N ALA A 365 -15.00 -15.08 -39.23
CA ALA A 365 -13.81 -15.86 -39.51
C ALA A 365 -12.64 -14.92 -39.90
N TRP A 366 -11.43 -15.45 -39.80
CA TRP A 366 -10.23 -14.77 -40.30
C TRP A 366 -10.30 -14.61 -41.81
N GLN A 367 -9.92 -13.43 -42.30
CA GLN A 367 -9.88 -13.11 -43.72
C GLN A 367 -8.66 -12.28 -44.08
N ALA A 368 -8.28 -12.29 -45.36
CA ALA A 368 -7.26 -11.37 -45.86
C ALA A 368 -7.71 -9.91 -45.64
N PRO A 369 -6.78 -8.96 -45.45
CA PRO A 369 -7.12 -7.55 -45.32
C PRO A 369 -7.70 -7.07 -46.66
N GLY A 370 -9.02 -6.92 -46.72
CA GLY A 370 -9.72 -6.22 -47.80
C GLY A 370 -10.01 -4.78 -47.40
N ASP A 371 -10.33 -3.93 -48.37
CA ASP A 371 -11.04 -2.68 -48.07
C ASP A 371 -12.35 -3.08 -47.40
N ALA A 372 -12.52 -2.68 -46.12
CA ALA A 372 -13.80 -2.81 -45.45
C ALA A 372 -14.89 -2.17 -46.34
N PRO A 373 -16.12 -2.71 -46.40
CA PRO A 373 -17.19 -2.11 -47.18
C PRO A 373 -17.46 -0.65 -46.79
#